data_AF-A0A1S1R1I1-F1
#
_entry.id   AF-A0A1S1R1I1-F1
#
_cell.length_a   1.000
_cell.length_b   1.000
_cell.length_c   1.000
_cell.angle_alpha   90.00
_cell.angle_beta   90.00
_cell.angle_gamma   90.00
#
_symmetry.space_group_name_H-M   'P 1'
#
loop_
_entity.id
_entity.type
_entity.pdbx_description
1 polymer ?
#
loop_
_entity_poly.entity_id
_entity_poly.type
_entity_poly.pdbx_seq_one_letter_code
_entity_poly.pdbx_strand_id
1 'polypeptide(L)'
;MRTLLVPPAAVARATPPPETLWAPGVVRRPLTQDMGGTLTLSRGLILHVQAGDNSPWGWFARADVKASSHWWVAKSGAIEQYVPADRVAWAQAAGNAHWHSVETEGFPGEGLTAAQLGTLARLYRWGHDRWGWDLQLAESPGVTGLGWHGMGGTAWGSHPGCPGEIRKAQRADILADVPGGPTTSASRPAAAEEDDMDEATLRKVLNEGTGPGQTTWPGTSRETLRTAQETFNHAKASADGVAALGRQLAQVLAQHPAGEPLTAERLLAAIRTETDPVALAAFAEAAGGRLRAIYATRTS
;
A
#
# COMPACT_ATOMS: atom_id res chain seq x y z
N MET A 1 11.80 -48.64 30.41
CA MET A 1 10.54 -47.85 30.38
C MET A 1 10.74 -46.68 29.44
N ARG A 2 10.09 -46.68 28.28
CA ARG A 2 10.20 -45.64 27.24
C ARG A 2 8.92 -44.82 27.29
N THR A 3 9.00 -43.59 27.79
CA THR A 3 7.87 -42.68 27.88
C THR A 3 7.48 -42.20 26.48
N LEU A 4 6.32 -42.63 25.98
CA LEU A 4 5.71 -42.08 24.79
C LEU A 4 5.15 -40.68 25.13
N LEU A 5 5.75 -39.63 24.56
CA LEU A 5 5.12 -38.32 24.52
C LEU A 5 3.98 -38.37 23.51
N VAL A 6 2.74 -38.26 23.99
CA VAL A 6 1.56 -38.03 23.15
C VAL A 6 1.54 -36.53 22.83
N PRO A 7 1.54 -36.12 21.54
CA PRO A 7 1.40 -34.71 21.19
C PRO A 7 0.00 -34.20 21.58
N PRO A 8 -0.15 -32.94 21.99
CA PRO A 8 -1.45 -32.40 22.36
C PRO A 8 -2.39 -32.39 21.15
N ALA A 9 -3.64 -32.81 21.39
CA ALA A 9 -4.70 -32.81 20.39
C ALA A 9 -4.90 -31.39 19.83
N ALA A 10 -4.93 -31.27 18.51
CA ALA A 10 -5.28 -30.02 17.84
C ALA A 10 -6.69 -29.61 18.28
N VAL A 11 -6.80 -28.45 18.94
CA VAL A 11 -8.08 -27.87 19.33
C VAL A 11 -8.82 -27.50 18.05
N ALA A 12 -9.84 -28.27 17.69
CA ALA A 12 -10.74 -27.94 16.59
C ALA A 12 -11.44 -26.62 16.93
N ARG A 13 -11.10 -25.55 16.19
CA ARG A 13 -11.78 -24.25 16.32
C ARG A 13 -13.22 -24.42 15.79
N ALA A 14 -14.20 -24.03 16.61
CA ALA A 14 -15.62 -24.08 16.25
C ALA A 14 -15.90 -23.28 14.97
N THR A 15 -16.81 -23.78 14.12
CA THR A 15 -17.22 -23.11 12.89
C THR A 15 -17.94 -21.79 13.22
N PRO A 16 -17.41 -20.63 12.80
CA PRO A 16 -18.00 -19.33 13.14
C PRO A 16 -19.31 -19.08 12.36
N PRO A 17 -20.22 -18.20 12.86
CA PRO A 17 -21.54 -17.98 12.27
C PRO A 17 -21.47 -17.39 10.84
N PRO A 18 -22.48 -17.63 9.97
CA PRO A 18 -22.42 -17.34 8.53
C PRO A 18 -22.27 -15.86 8.15
N GLU A 19 -22.61 -14.91 9.03
CA GLU A 19 -22.36 -13.48 8.82
C GLU A 19 -20.87 -13.12 8.84
N THR A 20 -20.02 -14.00 9.36
CA THR A 20 -18.58 -13.79 9.51
C THR A 20 -17.75 -14.16 8.28
N LEU A 21 -18.37 -14.60 7.19
CA LEU A 21 -17.70 -14.99 5.94
C LEU A 21 -17.49 -13.83 4.98
N TRP A 22 -18.09 -12.68 5.30
CA TRP A 22 -17.91 -11.43 4.58
C TRP A 22 -17.02 -10.51 5.41
N ALA A 23 -15.93 -10.03 4.81
CA ALA A 23 -15.01 -9.14 5.50
C ALA A 23 -15.71 -7.83 5.89
N PRO A 24 -15.31 -7.17 7.01
CA PRO A 24 -15.90 -5.91 7.42
C PRO A 24 -15.73 -4.81 6.36
N GLY A 25 -16.77 -3.99 6.16
CA GLY A 25 -16.72 -2.82 5.28
C GLY A 25 -16.75 -3.13 3.78
N VAL A 26 -16.98 -4.39 3.38
CA VAL A 26 -17.09 -4.75 1.96
C VAL A 26 -18.45 -4.42 1.37
N VAL A 27 -18.45 -3.99 0.11
CA VAL A 27 -19.63 -4.07 -0.75
C VAL A 27 -19.81 -5.52 -1.18
N ARG A 28 -20.90 -6.16 -0.75
CA ARG A 28 -21.19 -7.56 -1.09
C ARG A 28 -21.76 -7.64 -2.50
N ARG A 29 -21.04 -8.29 -3.42
CA ARG A 29 -21.50 -8.55 -4.79
C ARG A 29 -21.35 -10.05 -5.10
N PRO A 30 -22.15 -10.90 -4.43
CA PRO A 30 -21.98 -12.35 -4.52
C PRO A 30 -22.10 -12.83 -5.97
N LEU A 31 -21.20 -13.71 -6.35
CA LEU A 31 -21.31 -14.46 -7.60
C LEU A 31 -22.26 -15.64 -7.39
N THR A 32 -23.09 -15.93 -8.41
CA THR A 32 -24.08 -17.02 -8.36
C THR A 32 -23.56 -18.34 -8.90
N GLN A 33 -22.36 -18.35 -9.49
CA GLN A 33 -21.75 -19.56 -10.05
C GLN A 33 -21.25 -20.49 -8.95
N ASP A 34 -21.11 -21.78 -9.23
CA ASP A 34 -20.37 -22.67 -8.33
C ASP A 34 -18.90 -22.22 -8.25
N MET A 35 -18.35 -22.26 -7.06
CA MET A 35 -17.05 -21.70 -6.69
C MET A 35 -16.04 -22.80 -6.37
N GLY A 36 -16.32 -24.07 -6.67
CA GLY A 36 -15.40 -25.18 -6.42
C GLY A 36 -15.40 -25.69 -4.98
N GLY A 37 -16.52 -25.49 -4.27
CA GLY A 37 -16.73 -26.02 -2.92
C GLY A 37 -16.12 -25.19 -1.79
N THR A 38 -15.85 -25.86 -0.67
CA THR A 38 -15.30 -25.28 0.57
C THR A 38 -13.78 -25.24 0.51
N LEU A 39 -13.19 -24.16 0.99
CA LEU A 39 -11.76 -24.01 1.17
C LEU A 39 -11.24 -25.07 2.16
N THR A 40 -10.21 -25.83 1.79
CA THR A 40 -9.66 -26.90 2.65
C THR A 40 -8.70 -26.36 3.70
N LEU A 41 -8.02 -25.25 3.40
CA LEU A 41 -7.10 -24.57 4.30
C LEU A 41 -7.06 -23.08 3.99
N SER A 42 -6.83 -22.24 5.00
CA SER A 42 -6.64 -20.80 4.82
C SER A 42 -5.18 -20.44 5.13
N ARG A 43 -4.30 -20.52 4.13
CA ARG A 43 -2.85 -20.27 4.30
C ARG A 43 -2.47 -18.79 4.37
N GLY A 44 -3.36 -17.92 3.90
CA GLY A 44 -3.08 -16.50 3.74
C GLY A 44 -3.80 -15.89 2.56
N LEU A 45 -3.28 -14.77 2.09
CA LEU A 45 -3.83 -13.97 1.01
C LEU A 45 -2.85 -13.86 -0.15
N ILE A 46 -3.34 -14.07 -1.36
CA ILE A 46 -2.58 -13.90 -2.60
C ILE A 46 -2.98 -12.57 -3.22
N LEU A 47 -1.98 -11.73 -3.46
CA LEU A 47 -2.12 -10.46 -4.17
C LEU A 47 -2.13 -10.68 -5.69
N HIS A 48 -3.13 -10.10 -6.34
CA HIS A 48 -3.30 -10.05 -7.79
C HIS A 48 -3.48 -8.60 -8.28
N VAL A 49 -3.33 -8.41 -9.59
CA VAL A 49 -3.79 -7.23 -10.31
C VAL A 49 -4.65 -7.70 -11.47
N GLN A 50 -5.84 -7.12 -11.61
CA GLN A 50 -6.78 -7.53 -12.65
C GLN A 50 -6.42 -6.95 -14.03
N ALA A 51 -5.49 -5.99 -14.05
CA ALA A 51 -5.02 -5.25 -15.23
C ALA A 51 -6.12 -4.39 -15.87
N GLY A 52 -6.68 -3.46 -15.10
CA GLY A 52 -7.65 -2.46 -15.55
C GLY A 52 -8.21 -1.59 -14.42
N ASP A 53 -9.05 -0.62 -14.76
CA ASP A 53 -9.49 0.45 -13.86
C ASP A 53 -10.96 0.33 -13.40
N ASN A 54 -11.46 -0.89 -13.26
CA ASN A 54 -12.84 -1.12 -12.81
C ASN A 54 -12.99 -2.43 -12.04
N SER A 55 -14.11 -2.56 -11.32
CA SER A 55 -14.49 -3.82 -10.68
C SER A 55 -14.59 -4.93 -11.73
N PRO A 56 -13.94 -6.10 -11.52
CA PRO A 56 -14.07 -7.26 -12.40
C PRO A 56 -15.39 -8.01 -12.20
N TRP A 57 -16.27 -7.60 -11.27
CA TRP A 57 -17.50 -8.32 -10.94
C TRP A 57 -18.35 -8.63 -12.17
N GLY A 58 -18.56 -7.65 -13.06
CA GLY A 58 -19.37 -7.83 -14.26
C GLY A 58 -18.81 -8.89 -15.21
N TRP A 59 -17.49 -9.05 -15.26
CA TRP A 59 -16.84 -10.11 -16.02
C TRP A 59 -16.93 -11.45 -15.28
N PHE A 60 -16.59 -11.48 -13.99
CA PHE A 60 -16.72 -12.66 -13.13
C PHE A 60 -18.15 -13.19 -13.01
N ALA A 61 -19.19 -12.38 -13.22
CA ALA A 61 -20.58 -12.80 -13.12
C ALA A 61 -21.09 -13.53 -14.38
N ARG A 62 -20.32 -13.53 -15.47
CA ARG A 62 -20.72 -14.21 -16.70
C ARG A 62 -20.58 -15.73 -16.56
N ALA A 63 -21.59 -16.47 -17.01
CA ALA A 63 -21.64 -17.94 -16.87
C ALA A 63 -20.52 -18.70 -17.63
N ASP A 64 -19.98 -18.09 -18.68
CA ASP A 64 -18.88 -18.62 -19.48
C ASP A 64 -17.50 -18.37 -18.85
N VAL A 65 -17.40 -17.45 -17.88
CA VAL A 65 -16.15 -17.14 -17.19
C VAL A 65 -15.91 -18.15 -16.07
N LYS A 66 -14.76 -18.83 -16.13
CA LYS A 66 -14.29 -19.79 -15.11
C LYS A 66 -13.14 -19.20 -14.28
N ALA A 67 -13.36 -17.98 -13.80
CA ALA A 67 -12.43 -17.26 -12.96
C ALA A 67 -13.18 -16.43 -11.91
N SER A 68 -12.60 -16.28 -10.73
CA SER A 68 -13.11 -15.43 -9.66
C SER A 68 -12.01 -15.11 -8.65
N SER A 69 -12.16 -14.01 -7.92
CA SER A 69 -11.39 -13.73 -6.70
C SER A 69 -12.31 -13.64 -5.50
N HIS A 70 -11.77 -13.71 -4.29
CA HIS A 70 -12.58 -13.44 -3.11
C HIS A 70 -12.93 -11.95 -3.02
N TRP A 71 -11.92 -11.10 -3.19
CA TRP A 71 -12.05 -9.65 -3.08
C TRP A 71 -11.50 -8.91 -4.29
N TRP A 72 -11.92 -7.66 -4.43
CA TRP A 72 -11.27 -6.67 -5.28
C TRP A 72 -11.16 -5.34 -4.54
N VAL A 73 -10.03 -4.65 -4.70
CA VAL A 73 -9.78 -3.33 -4.08
C VAL A 73 -9.54 -2.26 -5.16
N ALA A 74 -10.43 -1.27 -5.18
CA ALA A 74 -10.37 -0.10 -6.04
C ALA A 74 -9.17 0.80 -5.71
N LYS A 75 -8.74 1.64 -6.66
CA LYS A 75 -7.72 2.68 -6.45
C LYS A 75 -8.10 3.65 -5.31
N SER A 76 -9.41 3.84 -5.08
CA SER A 76 -9.96 4.65 -3.98
C SER A 76 -9.92 3.96 -2.61
N GLY A 77 -9.55 2.68 -2.54
CA GLY A 77 -9.64 1.84 -1.33
C GLY A 77 -11.02 1.25 -1.07
N ALA A 78 -12.01 1.49 -1.93
CA ALA A 78 -13.27 0.74 -1.87
C ALA A 78 -12.99 -0.75 -2.09
N ILE A 79 -13.66 -1.61 -1.32
CA ILE A 79 -13.48 -3.06 -1.40
C ILE A 79 -14.81 -3.75 -1.71
N GLU A 80 -14.78 -4.60 -2.72
CA GLU A 80 -15.87 -5.52 -3.06
C GLU A 80 -15.48 -6.94 -2.64
N GLN A 81 -16.47 -7.74 -2.25
CA GLN A 81 -16.31 -9.18 -2.05
C GLN A 81 -17.29 -9.92 -2.95
N TYR A 82 -16.81 -11.01 -3.55
CA TYR A 82 -17.52 -11.79 -4.56
C TYR A 82 -17.80 -13.21 -4.12
N VAL A 83 -16.87 -13.80 -3.37
CA VAL A 83 -16.92 -15.18 -2.90
C VAL A 83 -16.88 -15.18 -1.38
N PRO A 84 -17.79 -15.90 -0.68
CA PRO A 84 -17.70 -16.06 0.77
C PRO A 84 -16.36 -16.67 1.16
N ALA A 85 -15.75 -16.19 2.24
CA ALA A 85 -14.37 -16.51 2.56
C ALA A 85 -14.13 -17.91 3.16
N ASP A 86 -15.10 -18.80 3.14
CA ASP A 86 -14.90 -20.25 3.38
C ASP A 86 -15.05 -21.07 2.09
N ARG A 87 -15.31 -20.41 0.96
CA ARG A 87 -15.44 -21.04 -0.35
C ARG A 87 -14.19 -20.80 -1.16
N VAL A 88 -13.93 -21.73 -2.07
CA VAL A 88 -12.83 -21.60 -3.03
C VAL A 88 -13.12 -20.43 -3.98
N ALA A 89 -12.12 -19.66 -4.40
CA ALA A 89 -12.22 -18.78 -5.57
C ALA A 89 -11.33 -19.32 -6.69
N TRP A 90 -11.70 -19.09 -7.94
CA TRP A 90 -10.98 -19.62 -9.12
C TRP A 90 -9.95 -18.60 -9.63
N ALA A 91 -8.89 -18.37 -8.85
CA ALA A 91 -7.91 -17.30 -9.12
C ALA A 91 -6.47 -17.80 -9.40
N GLN A 92 -6.05 -18.94 -8.84
CA GLN A 92 -4.66 -19.42 -8.86
C GLN A 92 -4.53 -20.95 -9.05
N ALA A 93 -5.46 -21.57 -9.78
CA ALA A 93 -5.49 -23.00 -10.12
C ALA A 93 -5.21 -23.94 -8.93
N ALA A 94 -4.07 -24.64 -8.87
CA ALA A 94 -3.77 -25.58 -7.79
C ALA A 94 -3.72 -24.94 -6.39
N GLY A 95 -3.55 -23.61 -6.31
CA GLY A 95 -3.60 -22.88 -5.04
C GLY A 95 -5.03 -22.60 -4.53
N ASN A 96 -6.07 -22.78 -5.35
CA ASN A 96 -7.44 -22.33 -5.08
C ASN A 96 -8.02 -22.89 -3.77
N ALA A 97 -7.73 -24.16 -3.46
CA ALA A 97 -8.28 -24.82 -2.26
C ALA A 97 -7.64 -24.36 -0.94
N HIS A 98 -6.48 -23.69 -1.00
CA HIS A 98 -5.64 -23.44 0.19
C HIS A 98 -5.39 -21.95 0.48
N TRP A 99 -5.82 -21.06 -0.41
CA TRP A 99 -5.41 -19.66 -0.41
C TRP A 99 -6.60 -18.76 -0.76
N HIS A 100 -6.64 -17.61 -0.10
CA HIS A 100 -7.53 -16.55 -0.54
C HIS A 100 -6.89 -15.66 -1.60
N SER A 101 -7.71 -14.94 -2.35
CA SER A 101 -7.27 -14.12 -3.47
C SER A 101 -7.92 -12.74 -3.43
N VAL A 102 -7.10 -11.71 -3.66
CA VAL A 102 -7.57 -10.33 -3.82
C VAL A 102 -7.04 -9.76 -5.13
N GLU A 103 -7.95 -9.29 -5.96
CA GLU A 103 -7.63 -8.49 -7.14
C GLU A 103 -7.46 -7.02 -6.74
N THR A 104 -6.61 -6.29 -7.47
CA THR A 104 -6.45 -4.85 -7.29
C THR A 104 -6.69 -4.13 -8.60
N GLU A 105 -7.32 -2.95 -8.51
CA GLU A 105 -7.46 -2.03 -9.63
C GLU A 105 -6.09 -1.46 -10.08
N GLY A 106 -5.96 -1.26 -11.39
CA GLY A 106 -4.78 -0.75 -12.08
C GLY A 106 -4.01 -1.83 -12.82
N PHE A 107 -2.75 -1.54 -13.15
CA PHE A 107 -1.91 -2.36 -14.02
C PHE A 107 -0.60 -2.82 -13.34
N PRO A 108 0.06 -3.87 -13.85
CA PRO A 108 1.32 -4.37 -13.29
C PRO A 108 2.45 -3.35 -13.18
N GLY A 109 2.47 -2.35 -14.08
CA GLY A 109 3.45 -1.26 -14.10
C GLY A 109 3.13 -0.10 -13.16
N GLU A 110 2.04 -0.18 -12.40
CA GLU A 110 1.60 0.86 -11.48
C GLU A 110 1.75 0.38 -10.03
N GLY A 111 2.16 1.27 -9.13
CA GLY A 111 2.10 1.01 -7.70
C GLY A 111 0.67 0.98 -7.18
N LEU A 112 0.46 0.25 -6.07
CA LEU A 112 -0.73 0.35 -5.25
C LEU A 112 -0.84 1.76 -4.67
N THR A 113 -2.05 2.32 -4.67
CA THR A 113 -2.32 3.60 -4.00
C THR A 113 -2.26 3.43 -2.48
N ALA A 114 -2.06 4.52 -1.74
CA ALA A 114 -2.12 4.50 -0.27
C ALA A 114 -3.47 3.95 0.25
N ALA A 115 -4.57 4.25 -0.45
CA ALA A 115 -5.89 3.74 -0.10
C ALA A 115 -6.02 2.23 -0.33
N GLN A 116 -5.40 1.69 -1.38
CA GLN A 116 -5.30 0.25 -1.60
C GLN A 116 -4.47 -0.42 -0.51
N LEU A 117 -3.29 0.10 -0.19
CA LEU A 117 -2.42 -0.44 0.86
C LEU A 117 -3.14 -0.53 2.21
N GLY A 118 -3.75 0.56 2.68
CA GLY A 118 -4.48 0.56 3.94
C GLY A 118 -5.69 -0.38 3.96
N THR A 119 -6.34 -0.58 2.82
CA THR A 119 -7.47 -1.52 2.71
C THR A 119 -7.01 -2.96 2.71
N LEU A 120 -5.93 -3.27 2.00
CA LEU A 120 -5.30 -4.59 2.01
C LEU A 120 -4.77 -4.94 3.41
N ALA A 121 -4.20 -3.97 4.13
CA ALA A 121 -3.73 -4.17 5.50
C ALA A 121 -4.88 -4.52 6.47
N ARG A 122 -6.02 -3.83 6.37
CA ARG A 122 -7.23 -4.14 7.16
C ARG A 122 -7.81 -5.51 6.80
N LEU A 123 -7.86 -5.85 5.51
CA LEU A 123 -8.31 -7.17 5.06
C LEU A 123 -7.39 -8.27 5.60
N TYR A 124 -6.07 -8.04 5.53
CA TYR A 124 -5.08 -8.98 6.03
C TYR A 124 -5.19 -9.16 7.55
N ARG A 125 -5.42 -8.07 8.29
CA ARG A 125 -5.69 -8.14 9.73
C ARG A 125 -6.89 -9.01 10.04
N TRP A 126 -8.00 -8.79 9.34
CA TRP A 126 -9.20 -9.58 9.53
C TRP A 126 -8.97 -11.08 9.25
N GLY A 127 -8.19 -11.40 8.22
CA GLY A 127 -7.81 -12.79 7.94
C GLY A 127 -6.87 -13.39 9.01
N HIS A 128 -5.94 -12.59 9.54
CA HIS A 128 -5.12 -12.96 10.69
C HIS A 128 -5.99 -13.29 11.92
N ASP A 129 -6.94 -12.44 12.26
CA ASP A 129 -7.86 -12.66 13.39
C ASP A 129 -8.69 -13.93 13.23
N ARG A 130 -9.14 -14.19 12.00
CA ARG A 130 -10.09 -15.24 11.71
C ARG A 130 -9.45 -16.62 11.53
N TRP A 131 -8.36 -16.69 10.77
CA TRP A 131 -7.72 -17.96 10.42
C TRP A 131 -6.29 -18.10 10.95
N GLY A 132 -5.73 -17.04 11.54
CA GLY A 132 -4.35 -17.06 12.02
C GLY A 132 -3.33 -16.93 10.90
N TRP A 133 -3.62 -16.17 9.83
CA TRP A 133 -2.61 -15.87 8.80
C TRP A 133 -1.36 -15.26 9.42
N ASP A 134 -0.19 -15.80 9.12
CA ASP A 134 1.05 -15.27 9.65
C ASP A 134 1.29 -13.84 9.14
N LEU A 135 1.76 -12.95 10.01
CA LEU A 135 2.13 -11.57 9.65
C LEU A 135 3.52 -11.53 9.00
N GLN A 136 3.68 -12.29 7.91
CA GLN A 136 4.92 -12.43 7.14
C GLN A 136 4.63 -12.51 5.64
N LEU A 137 5.66 -12.27 4.83
CA LEU A 137 5.59 -12.52 3.40
C LEU A 137 5.66 -14.02 3.12
N ALA A 138 4.79 -14.51 2.24
CA ALA A 138 4.90 -15.85 1.68
C ALA A 138 5.68 -15.76 0.36
N GLU A 139 6.92 -16.29 0.35
CA GLU A 139 7.79 -16.29 -0.83
C GLU A 139 7.71 -17.58 -1.66
N SER A 140 6.86 -18.53 -1.25
CA SER A 140 6.55 -19.73 -2.02
C SER A 140 5.18 -20.30 -1.62
N PRO A 141 4.58 -21.19 -2.43
CA PRO A 141 3.29 -21.82 -2.14
C PRO A 141 3.24 -22.62 -0.83
N GLY A 142 4.40 -23.04 -0.31
CA GLY A 142 4.51 -23.82 0.92
C GLY A 142 4.55 -22.97 2.20
N VAL A 143 4.81 -21.66 2.09
CA VAL A 143 4.91 -20.73 3.22
C VAL A 143 3.58 -20.01 3.40
N THR A 144 3.06 -19.94 4.62
CA THR A 144 1.85 -19.20 5.00
C THR A 144 2.15 -17.71 5.11
N GLY A 145 1.19 -16.85 4.77
CA GLY A 145 1.39 -15.40 4.84
C GLY A 145 0.79 -14.59 3.68
N LEU A 146 1.38 -13.43 3.39
CA LEU A 146 0.99 -12.57 2.27
C LEU A 146 1.82 -12.91 1.03
N GLY A 147 1.21 -13.64 0.10
CA GLY A 147 1.84 -14.10 -1.14
C GLY A 147 1.45 -13.26 -2.36
N TRP A 148 1.91 -13.70 -3.54
CA TRP A 148 1.54 -13.14 -4.84
C TRP A 148 1.30 -14.26 -5.85
N HIS A 149 0.48 -13.99 -6.88
CA HIS A 149 0.07 -15.04 -7.81
C HIS A 149 1.26 -15.76 -8.48
N GLY A 150 2.25 -14.99 -8.94
CA GLY A 150 3.40 -15.54 -9.66
C GLY A 150 4.25 -16.56 -8.88
N MET A 151 4.18 -16.60 -7.55
CA MET A 151 4.99 -17.53 -6.73
C MET A 151 4.62 -19.01 -6.96
N GLY A 152 3.44 -19.28 -7.51
CA GLY A 152 2.98 -20.64 -7.82
C GLY A 152 3.47 -21.23 -9.14
N GLY A 153 4.12 -20.43 -9.98
CA GLY A 153 4.63 -20.86 -11.28
C GLY A 153 3.59 -21.59 -12.14
N THR A 154 4.03 -22.67 -12.80
CA THR A 154 3.18 -23.45 -13.72
C THR A 154 1.95 -24.04 -13.04
N ALA A 155 2.06 -24.49 -11.80
CA ALA A 155 0.94 -25.12 -11.08
C ALA A 155 -0.23 -24.14 -10.84
N TRP A 156 0.04 -22.84 -10.84
CA TRP A 156 -0.96 -21.80 -10.61
C TRP A 156 -1.43 -21.11 -11.90
N GLY A 157 -1.16 -21.72 -13.06
CA GLY A 157 -1.59 -21.22 -14.37
C GLY A 157 -0.50 -20.52 -15.16
N SER A 158 0.75 -20.52 -14.68
CA SER A 158 1.90 -19.95 -15.39
C SER A 158 1.75 -18.45 -15.70
N HIS A 159 1.25 -17.67 -14.76
CA HIS A 159 1.26 -16.20 -14.81
C HIS A 159 2.31 -15.61 -13.85
N PRO A 160 3.62 -15.84 -14.09
CA PRO A 160 4.69 -15.47 -13.15
C PRO A 160 4.79 -13.96 -12.93
N GLY A 161 4.34 -13.16 -13.89
CA GLY A 161 4.41 -11.70 -13.85
C GLY A 161 3.28 -11.03 -13.05
N CYS A 162 2.28 -11.75 -12.56
CA CYS A 162 1.20 -11.15 -11.74
C CYS A 162 1.64 -11.08 -10.25
N PRO A 163 1.52 -9.94 -9.56
CA PRO A 163 0.83 -8.69 -9.92
C PRO A 163 1.73 -7.60 -10.54
N GLY A 164 2.92 -7.93 -11.01
CA GLY A 164 3.97 -6.98 -11.39
C GLY A 164 4.95 -6.76 -10.25
N GLU A 165 6.22 -6.50 -10.57
CA GLU A 165 7.28 -6.39 -9.55
C GLU A 165 7.06 -5.22 -8.59
N ILE A 166 6.50 -4.10 -9.07
CA ILE A 166 6.21 -2.93 -8.22
C ILE A 166 5.19 -3.30 -7.13
N ARG A 167 4.04 -3.87 -7.52
CA ARG A 167 2.98 -4.26 -6.58
C ARG A 167 3.41 -5.39 -5.65
N LYS A 168 4.19 -6.35 -6.17
CA LYS A 168 4.77 -7.45 -5.39
C LYS A 168 5.71 -6.93 -4.31
N ALA A 169 6.53 -5.92 -4.60
CA ALA A 169 7.44 -5.32 -3.62
C ALA A 169 6.69 -4.59 -2.49
N GLN A 170 5.56 -3.95 -2.79
CA GLN A 170 4.72 -3.25 -1.80
C GLN A 170 3.97 -4.17 -0.82
N ARG A 171 4.09 -5.51 -0.92
CA ARG A 171 3.53 -6.43 0.09
C ARG A 171 4.12 -6.19 1.49
N ALA A 172 5.38 -5.77 1.57
CA ALA A 172 6.00 -5.42 2.86
C ALA A 172 5.30 -4.21 3.50
N ASP A 173 4.92 -3.21 2.70
CA ASP A 173 4.19 -2.02 3.17
C ASP A 173 2.80 -2.40 3.67
N ILE A 174 2.11 -3.32 2.99
CA ILE A 174 0.80 -3.85 3.44
C ILE A 174 0.94 -4.46 4.85
N LEU A 175 1.98 -5.26 5.09
CA LEU A 175 2.20 -5.89 6.40
C LEU A 175 2.60 -4.88 7.48
N ALA A 176 3.40 -3.88 7.13
CA ALA A 176 3.79 -2.81 8.05
C ALA A 176 2.57 -1.98 8.52
N ASP A 177 1.57 -1.82 7.64
CA ASP A 177 0.33 -1.09 7.93
C ASP A 177 -0.74 -1.95 8.63
N VAL A 178 -0.49 -3.25 8.89
CA VAL A 178 -1.44 -4.13 9.59
C VAL A 178 -1.66 -3.60 11.03
N PRO A 179 -2.90 -3.23 11.40
CA PRO A 179 -3.18 -2.74 12.75
C PRO A 179 -2.80 -3.76 13.83
N GLY A 180 -1.98 -3.32 14.80
CA GLY A 180 -1.51 -4.18 15.89
C GLY A 180 -0.58 -5.31 15.44
N GLY A 181 0.06 -5.20 14.27
CA GLY A 181 1.11 -6.11 13.83
C GLY A 181 2.40 -5.95 14.65
N PRO A 182 3.42 -6.82 14.42
CA PRO A 182 4.70 -6.69 15.07
C PRO A 182 5.28 -5.32 14.74
N THR A 183 5.29 -4.42 15.72
CA THR A 183 6.09 -3.20 15.67
C THR A 183 7.54 -3.65 15.49
N THR A 184 8.10 -3.46 14.31
CA THR A 184 9.54 -3.51 14.09
C THR A 184 10.16 -2.33 14.84
N SER A 185 10.28 -2.47 16.16
CA SER A 185 11.19 -1.69 16.98
C SER A 185 12.59 -2.27 16.77
N ALA A 186 13.16 -2.00 15.60
CA ALA A 186 14.60 -2.04 15.42
C ALA A 186 15.09 -0.60 15.61
N SER A 187 15.76 -0.38 16.73
CA SER A 187 16.36 0.88 17.17
C SER A 187 17.09 1.62 16.06
N ARG A 188 16.52 2.77 15.64
CA ARG A 188 17.25 3.85 14.97
C ARG A 188 18.24 4.45 15.99
N PRO A 189 19.53 4.60 15.68
CA PRO A 189 20.42 5.33 16.57
C PRO A 189 19.95 6.78 16.67
N ALA A 190 19.95 7.31 17.90
CA ALA A 190 19.56 8.68 18.19
C ALA A 190 20.51 9.65 17.46
N ALA A 191 20.02 10.29 16.40
CA ALA A 191 20.60 11.49 15.84
C ALA A 191 19.89 12.70 16.47
N ALA A 192 20.70 13.69 16.82
CA ALA A 192 20.41 14.82 17.68
C ALA A 192 19.18 15.64 17.26
N GLU A 193 18.56 16.25 18.28
CA GLU A 193 17.49 17.24 18.19
C GLU A 193 17.95 18.44 17.33
N GLU A 194 17.52 18.46 16.07
CA GLU A 194 17.37 19.69 15.30
C GLU A 194 15.88 19.82 14.95
N ASP A 195 15.41 21.08 14.98
CA ASP A 195 14.01 21.54 14.96
C ASP A 195 13.31 21.22 13.62
N ASP A 196 13.19 19.92 13.34
CA ASP A 196 12.55 19.36 12.16
C ASP A 196 11.05 19.26 12.43
N MET A 197 10.33 19.92 11.54
CA MET A 197 8.88 19.87 11.40
C MET A 197 8.38 18.42 11.37
N ASP A 198 7.79 17.96 12.47
CA ASP A 198 7.44 16.55 12.66
C ASP A 198 6.44 16.02 11.61
N GLU A 199 6.45 14.70 11.41
CA GLU A 199 5.61 14.01 10.41
C GLU A 199 4.12 14.32 10.61
N ALA A 200 3.68 14.52 11.85
CA ALA A 200 2.30 14.87 12.17
C ALA A 200 1.94 16.26 11.65
N THR A 201 2.86 17.22 11.79
CA THR A 201 2.74 18.59 11.29
C THR A 201 2.76 18.63 9.77
N LEU A 202 3.60 17.80 9.13
CA LEU A 202 3.66 17.68 7.67
C LEU A 202 2.36 17.08 7.10
N ARG A 203 1.86 16.00 7.71
CA ARG A 203 0.58 15.36 7.35
C ARG A 203 -0.60 16.29 7.56
N LYS A 204 -0.60 17.09 8.63
CA LYS A 204 -1.64 18.08 8.90
C LYS A 204 -1.71 19.13 7.78
N VAL A 205 -0.58 19.69 7.37
CA VAL A 205 -0.50 20.66 6.26
C VAL A 205 -0.98 20.05 4.93
N LEU A 206 -0.59 18.80 4.64
CA LEU A 206 -1.04 18.09 3.43
C LEU A 206 -2.54 17.78 3.44
N ASN A 207 -3.10 17.40 4.60
CA ASN A 207 -4.52 17.10 4.76
C ASN A 207 -5.39 18.37 4.71
N GLU A 208 -4.92 19.47 5.29
CA GLU A 208 -5.60 20.78 5.23
C GLU A 208 -5.65 21.31 3.78
N GLY A 209 -4.66 20.98 2.93
CA GLY A 209 -4.63 21.33 1.50
C GLY A 209 -5.39 20.40 0.56
N THR A 210 -5.85 19.22 1.01
CA THR A 210 -6.45 18.17 0.15
C THR A 210 -7.85 17.70 0.58
N GLY A 211 -8.44 18.32 1.60
CA GLY A 211 -9.76 17.95 2.11
C GLY A 211 -10.95 18.24 1.16
N PRO A 212 -12.08 17.51 1.29
CA PRO A 212 -13.27 17.73 0.47
C PRO A 212 -13.87 19.13 0.69
N GLY A 213 -14.06 19.90 -0.39
CA GLY A 213 -14.69 21.22 -0.35
C GLY A 213 -13.72 22.42 -0.42
N GLN A 214 -12.41 22.21 -0.44
CA GLN A 214 -11.46 23.29 -0.71
C GLN A 214 -11.41 23.61 -2.22
N THR A 215 -11.72 24.86 -2.59
CA THR A 215 -11.20 25.46 -3.81
C THR A 215 -9.73 25.72 -3.56
N THR A 216 -8.88 25.14 -4.42
CA THR A 216 -7.43 25.37 -4.52
C THR A 216 -6.99 26.71 -3.93
N TRP A 217 -5.94 26.70 -3.11
CA TRP A 217 -5.21 27.93 -2.80
C TRP A 217 -4.97 28.69 -4.11
N PRO A 218 -5.16 30.02 -4.15
CA PRO A 218 -4.94 30.77 -5.39
C PRO A 218 -3.56 30.46 -5.97
N GLY A 219 -3.54 29.80 -7.13
CA GLY A 219 -2.32 29.44 -7.86
C GLY A 219 -1.81 28.00 -7.73
N THR A 220 -2.43 27.09 -6.96
CA THR A 220 -1.93 25.70 -6.86
C THR A 220 -2.96 24.70 -7.37
N SER A 221 -2.61 23.97 -8.44
CA SER A 221 -3.50 22.99 -9.05
C SER A 221 -3.51 21.65 -8.27
N ARG A 222 -4.60 20.88 -8.35
CA ARG A 222 -4.67 19.52 -7.79
C ARG A 222 -3.60 18.59 -8.38
N GLU A 223 -3.25 18.83 -9.64
CA GLU A 223 -2.16 18.13 -10.33
C GLU A 223 -0.82 18.40 -9.64
N THR A 224 -0.53 19.66 -9.32
CA THR A 224 0.69 20.07 -8.61
C THR A 224 0.81 19.38 -7.25
N LEU A 225 -0.29 19.29 -6.49
CA LEU A 225 -0.31 18.61 -5.18
C LEU A 225 -0.10 17.10 -5.30
N ARG A 226 -0.69 16.47 -6.33
CA ARG A 226 -0.50 15.05 -6.63
C ARG A 226 0.95 14.75 -7.01
N THR A 227 1.52 15.55 -7.90
CA THR A 227 2.92 15.44 -8.31
C THR A 227 3.87 15.65 -7.13
N ALA A 228 3.63 16.64 -6.26
CA ALA A 228 4.44 16.85 -5.07
C ALA A 228 4.41 15.63 -4.11
N GLN A 229 3.24 15.00 -3.96
CA GLN A 229 3.08 13.80 -3.14
C GLN A 229 3.79 12.57 -3.75
N GLU A 230 3.72 12.41 -5.07
CA GLU A 230 4.41 11.33 -5.81
C GLU A 230 5.94 11.50 -5.71
N THR A 231 6.45 12.72 -5.85
CA THR A 231 7.86 13.06 -5.67
C THR A 231 8.35 12.79 -4.25
N PHE A 232 7.58 13.17 -3.23
CA PHE A 232 7.91 12.87 -1.84
C PHE A 232 8.03 11.35 -1.60
N ASN A 233 7.08 10.59 -2.14
CA ASN A 233 7.10 9.13 -2.03
C ASN A 233 8.31 8.52 -2.76
N HIS A 234 8.74 9.10 -3.89
CA HIS A 234 9.93 8.66 -4.62
C HIS A 234 11.23 8.98 -3.86
N ALA A 235 11.35 10.17 -3.27
CA ALA A 235 12.50 10.56 -2.45
C ALA A 235 12.62 9.69 -1.18
N LYS A 236 11.48 9.34 -0.57
CA LYS A 236 11.37 8.42 0.56
C LYS A 236 11.80 6.98 0.21
N ALA A 237 11.66 6.58 -1.05
CA ALA A 237 11.97 5.23 -1.51
C ALA A 237 13.48 4.98 -1.80
N SER A 238 14.32 6.02 -1.80
CA SER A 238 15.78 5.84 -1.90
C SER A 238 16.45 5.97 -0.54
N ALA A 239 17.43 5.09 -0.26
CA ALA A 239 18.06 4.95 1.06
C ALA A 239 18.66 6.25 1.62
N ASP A 240 19.04 7.18 0.74
CA ASP A 240 19.66 8.47 1.10
C ASP A 240 18.91 9.70 0.55
N GLY A 241 17.78 9.54 -0.16
CA GLY A 241 17.16 10.62 -0.95
C GLY A 241 16.71 11.82 -0.14
N VAL A 242 16.07 11.56 1.01
CA VAL A 242 15.60 12.61 1.92
C VAL A 242 16.78 13.35 2.56
N ALA A 243 17.83 12.63 2.95
CA ALA A 243 19.03 13.22 3.54
C ALA A 243 19.87 13.99 2.51
N ALA A 244 19.92 13.53 1.26
CA ALA A 244 20.58 14.21 0.15
C ALA A 244 19.86 15.51 -0.22
N LEU A 245 18.52 15.48 -0.29
CA LEU A 245 17.69 16.67 -0.51
C LEU A 245 17.89 17.68 0.62
N GLY A 246 17.89 17.22 1.87
CA GLY A 246 18.17 18.06 3.04
C GLY A 246 19.53 18.75 2.97
N ARG A 247 20.60 18.01 2.62
CA ARG A 247 21.96 18.58 2.46
C ARG A 247 22.05 19.62 1.35
N GLN A 248 21.39 19.36 0.20
CA GLN A 248 21.38 20.32 -0.91
C GLN A 248 20.61 21.59 -0.54
N LEU A 249 19.46 21.46 0.12
CA LEU A 249 18.68 22.62 0.57
C LEU A 249 19.43 23.44 1.62
N ALA A 250 20.10 22.78 2.56
CA ALA A 250 20.96 23.45 3.55
C ALA A 250 22.12 24.20 2.87
N GLN A 251 22.72 23.63 1.82
CA GLN A 251 23.79 24.27 1.06
C GLN A 251 23.31 25.50 0.29
N VAL A 252 22.11 25.45 -0.29
CA VAL A 252 21.48 26.61 -0.96
C VAL A 252 21.20 27.73 0.03
N LEU A 253 20.64 27.40 1.20
CA LEU A 253 20.35 28.36 2.25
C LEU A 253 21.61 29.00 2.83
N ALA A 254 22.69 28.24 2.98
CA ALA A 254 23.97 28.75 3.48
C ALA A 254 24.68 29.70 2.49
N GLN A 255 24.45 29.53 1.20
CA GLN A 255 25.03 30.37 0.13
C GLN A 255 24.15 31.56 -0.26
N HIS A 256 22.94 31.64 0.27
CA HIS A 256 21.98 32.69 -0.08
C HIS A 256 22.28 34.00 0.68
N PRO A 257 22.42 35.14 -0.01
CA PRO A 257 22.69 36.42 0.64
C PRO A 257 21.59 36.80 1.63
N ALA A 258 21.99 37.21 2.83
CA ALA A 258 21.06 37.69 3.83
C ALA A 258 20.29 38.93 3.32
N GLY A 259 18.96 38.90 3.43
CA GLY A 259 18.08 39.99 3.02
C GLY A 259 17.56 39.91 1.57
N GLU A 260 18.03 38.97 0.76
CA GLU A 260 17.42 38.70 -0.54
C GLU A 260 16.29 37.68 -0.43
N PRO A 261 15.20 37.79 -1.21
CA PRO A 261 14.17 36.76 -1.27
C PRO A 261 14.70 35.50 -1.98
N LEU A 262 14.52 34.34 -1.35
CA LEU A 262 14.82 33.05 -1.95
C LEU A 262 13.74 32.71 -2.98
N THR A 263 14.07 32.75 -4.27
CA THR A 263 13.11 32.51 -5.36
C THR A 263 13.07 31.04 -5.77
N ALA A 264 11.93 30.62 -6.33
CA ALA A 264 11.78 29.27 -6.88
C ALA A 264 12.81 29.00 -7.98
N GLU A 265 13.08 29.95 -8.88
CA GLU A 265 14.13 29.78 -9.90
C GLU A 265 15.53 29.58 -9.32
N ARG A 266 15.89 30.23 -8.20
CA ARG A 266 17.22 30.03 -7.58
C ARG A 266 17.35 28.69 -6.87
N LEU A 267 16.28 28.24 -6.22
CA LEU A 267 16.20 26.89 -5.65
C LEU A 267 16.34 25.82 -6.75
N LEU A 268 15.70 26.05 -7.89
CA LEU A 268 15.76 25.17 -9.07
C LEU A 268 17.13 25.15 -9.73
N ALA A 269 17.79 26.31 -9.85
CA ALA A 269 19.10 26.43 -10.52
C ALA A 269 20.25 25.82 -9.71
N ALA A 270 20.13 25.73 -8.39
CA ALA A 270 21.20 25.22 -7.51
C ALA A 270 21.21 23.69 -7.38
N ILE A 271 20.13 23.02 -7.77
CA ILE A 271 20.01 21.57 -7.71
C ILE A 271 20.36 21.01 -9.09
N ARG A 272 21.48 20.28 -9.16
CA ARG A 272 22.06 19.79 -10.41
C ARG A 272 21.14 18.78 -11.12
N THR A 273 21.32 18.71 -12.44
CA THR A 273 20.62 17.94 -13.49
C THR A 273 20.44 16.42 -13.28
N GLU A 274 20.82 15.87 -12.14
CA GLU A 274 20.59 14.45 -11.79
C GLU A 274 19.30 14.23 -11.02
N THR A 275 18.68 15.30 -10.51
CA THR A 275 17.35 15.31 -9.91
C THR A 275 16.38 16.05 -10.82
N ASP A 276 15.28 15.40 -11.16
CA ASP A 276 14.25 15.89 -12.09
C ASP A 276 13.82 17.34 -11.77
N PRO A 277 14.10 18.32 -12.66
CA PRO A 277 13.80 19.73 -12.42
C PRO A 277 12.30 20.02 -12.27
N VAL A 278 11.41 19.12 -12.72
CA VAL A 278 9.95 19.24 -12.55
C VAL A 278 9.52 18.87 -11.13
N ALA A 279 10.17 17.85 -10.55
CA ALA A 279 9.92 17.38 -9.19
C ALA A 279 10.26 18.44 -8.13
N LEU A 280 11.28 19.24 -8.41
CA LEU A 280 11.74 20.30 -7.53
C LEU A 280 10.91 21.58 -7.68
N ALA A 281 10.42 21.91 -8.88
CA ALA A 281 9.55 23.07 -9.09
C ALA A 281 8.25 22.92 -8.27
N ALA A 282 7.70 21.71 -8.24
CA ALA A 282 6.52 21.37 -7.44
C ALA A 282 6.79 21.48 -5.92
N PHE A 283 7.98 21.09 -5.45
CA PHE A 283 8.37 21.22 -4.04
C PHE A 283 8.61 22.69 -3.65
N ALA A 284 9.28 23.49 -4.49
CA ALA A 284 9.53 24.91 -4.25
C ALA A 284 8.23 25.74 -4.26
N GLU A 285 7.28 25.42 -5.13
CA GLU A 285 5.94 26.03 -5.12
C GLU A 285 5.15 25.65 -3.86
N ALA A 286 5.17 24.38 -3.45
CA ALA A 286 4.48 23.90 -2.24
C ALA A 286 5.09 24.47 -0.94
N ALA A 287 6.42 24.64 -0.89
CA ALA A 287 7.13 25.22 0.25
C ALA A 287 7.05 26.76 0.31
N GLY A 288 6.59 27.40 -0.78
CA GLY A 288 6.52 28.85 -0.92
C GLY A 288 5.63 29.57 0.11
N GLY A 289 4.75 28.85 0.82
CA GLY A 289 3.96 29.41 1.92
C GLY A 289 4.75 29.54 3.23
N ARG A 290 5.57 28.53 3.57
CA ARG A 290 6.28 28.45 4.86
C ARG A 290 7.60 29.21 4.84
N LEU A 291 8.29 29.25 3.70
CA LEU A 291 9.51 30.07 3.53
C LEU A 291 9.23 31.58 3.63
N ARG A 292 8.05 32.04 3.18
CA ARG A 292 7.60 33.43 3.35
C ARG A 292 7.34 33.78 4.82
N ALA A 293 6.79 32.85 5.60
CA ALA A 293 6.56 33.05 7.03
C ALA A 293 7.89 33.06 7.84
N ILE A 294 8.83 32.16 7.50
CA ILE A 294 10.14 32.06 8.18
C ILE A 294 11.03 33.29 7.88
N TYR A 295 10.94 33.87 6.68
CA TYR A 295 11.69 35.09 6.34
C TYR A 295 11.07 36.37 6.90
N ALA A 296 9.74 36.47 7.01
CA ALA A 296 9.08 37.60 7.65
C ALA A 296 9.48 37.77 9.13
N THR A 297 9.75 36.66 9.82
CA THR A 297 10.22 36.65 11.22
C THR A 297 11.72 36.90 11.40
N ARG A 298 12.50 37.02 10.32
CA ARG A 298 13.97 37.27 10.38
C ARG A 298 14.38 38.69 9.96
N THR A 299 13.45 39.48 9.42
CA THR A 299 13.68 40.88 9.03
C THR A 299 12.81 41.87 9.82
N SER A 300 12.35 41.46 11.01
CA SER A 300 11.75 42.35 12.02
C SER A 300 12.58 42.35 13.30
#